data_AF-A0A3D2N144-F1
#
_entry.id   AF-A0A3D2N144-F1
#
_cell.length_a   1.000
_cell.length_b   1.000
_cell.length_c   1.000
_cell.angle_alpha   90.00
_cell.angle_beta   90.00
_cell.angle_gamma   90.00
#
_symmetry.space_group_name_H-M   'P 1'
#
loop_
_entity.id
_entity.type
_entity.pdbx_description
1 polymer ?
#
loop_
_entity_poly.entity_id
_entity_poly.type
_entity_poly.pdbx_seq_one_letter_code
_entity_poly.pdbx_strand_id
1 'polypeptide(L)' 'GGSLDSSVKINISLTDLANFQIVNAVMSEEFTEPYPARACVQVAALPRGVQVEIEAILAL' A
#
# COMPACT_ATOMS: atom_id res chain seq x y z
N GLY A 1 17.37 -6.67 -7.68
CA GLY A 1 16.96 -5.66 -8.68
C GLY A 1 15.59 -6.05 -9.17
N GLY A 2 14.59 -5.21 -8.93
CA GLY A 2 13.18 -5.41 -9.30
C GLY A 2 12.42 -4.08 -9.16
N SER A 3 11.23 -3.99 -9.73
CA SER A 3 10.34 -2.82 -9.63
C SER A 3 9.09 -3.12 -8.80
N LEU A 4 8.28 -2.09 -8.51
CA LEU A 4 6.98 -2.25 -7.87
C LEU A 4 6.03 -3.16 -8.68
N ASP A 5 6.23 -3.24 -10.00
CA ASP A 5 5.45 -4.11 -10.90
C ASP A 5 5.67 -5.59 -10.62
N SER A 6 6.81 -5.95 -10.01
CA SER A 6 7.08 -7.32 -9.56
C SER A 6 6.42 -7.65 -8.22
N SER A 7 5.66 -6.71 -7.63
CA SER A 7 4.95 -6.95 -6.38
C SER A 7 3.77 -7.91 -6.58
N VAL A 8 3.67 -8.88 -5.67
CA VAL A 8 2.56 -9.84 -5.64
C VAL A 8 1.62 -9.57 -4.47
N LYS A 9 2.09 -8.83 -3.46
CA LYS A 9 1.32 -8.43 -2.27
C LYS A 9 1.69 -7.03 -1.83
N ILE A 10 0.68 -6.21 -1.53
CA ILE A 10 0.81 -4.92 -0.87
C ILE A 10 -0.03 -4.91 0.43
N ASN A 11 0.60 -4.56 1.54
CA ASN A 11 -0.07 -4.30 2.82
C ASN A 11 -0.02 -2.80 3.11
N ILE A 12 -1.16 -2.22 3.46
CA ILE A 12 -1.30 -0.79 3.74
C ILE A 12 -1.84 -0.63 5.16
N SER A 13 -1.06 0.03 6.02
CA SER A 13 -1.47 0.41 7.37
C SER A 13 -1.74 1.91 7.39
N LEU A 14 -2.96 2.30 7.79
CA LEU A 14 -3.38 3.70 7.91
C LEU A 14 -3.72 4.04 9.35
N THR A 15 -3.39 5.24 9.81
CA THR A 15 -3.88 5.72 11.12
C THR A 15 -5.35 6.16 11.06
N ASP A 16 -5.84 6.52 9.88
CA ASP A 16 -7.23 6.93 9.64
C ASP A 16 -7.73 6.41 8.28
N LEU A 17 -8.76 5.56 8.30
CA LEU A 17 -9.37 5.02 7.08
C LEU A 17 -10.18 6.04 6.29
N ALA A 18 -10.48 7.23 6.83
CA ALA A 18 -11.05 8.31 6.03
C ALA A 18 -10.16 8.67 4.83
N ASN A 19 -8.85 8.44 4.93
CA ASN A 19 -7.88 8.67 3.87
C ASN A 19 -7.82 7.56 2.81
N PHE A 20 -8.63 6.51 2.91
CA PHE A 20 -8.58 5.34 2.01
C PHE A 20 -8.77 5.71 0.53
N GLN A 21 -9.66 6.67 0.23
CA GLN A 21 -9.90 7.10 -1.16
C GLN A 21 -8.66 7.76 -1.78
N ILE A 22 -7.90 8.52 -0.99
CA ILE A 22 -6.65 9.17 -1.42
C ILE A 22 -5.61 8.09 -1.75
N VAL A 23 -5.46 7.09 -0.87
CA VAL A 23 -4.55 5.97 -1.10
C VAL A 23 -4.94 5.20 -2.35
N ASN A 24 -6.23 4.97 -2.57
CA ASN A 24 -6.68 4.24 -3.75
C ASN A 24 -6.36 4.98 -5.07
N ALA A 25 -6.50 6.32 -5.08
CA ALA A 25 -6.12 7.13 -6.23
C ALA A 25 -4.62 7.00 -6.55
N VAL A 26 -3.75 7.14 -5.54
CA VAL A 26 -2.30 6.97 -5.71
C VAL A 26 -1.95 5.55 -6.17
N MET A 27 -2.59 4.52 -5.62
CA MET A 27 -2.38 3.14 -6.06
C MET A 27 -2.76 2.93 -7.53
N SER A 28 -3.77 3.64 -8.05
CA SER A 28 -4.14 3.56 -9.47
C SER A 28 -3.15 4.27 -10.40
N GLU A 29 -2.35 5.20 -9.88
CA GLU A 29 -1.29 5.87 -10.63
C GLU A 29 0.01 5.05 -10.64
N GLU A 30 0.32 4.37 -9.54
CA GLU A 30 1.56 3.61 -9.36
C GLU A 30 1.49 2.16 -9.85
N PHE A 31 0.29 1.57 -9.97
CA PHE A 31 0.11 0.17 -10.38
C PHE A 31 -0.74 0.04 -11.64
N THR A 32 -0.36 -0.92 -12.48
CA THR A 32 -1.13 -1.33 -13.66
C THR A 32 -1.51 -2.81 -13.56
N GLU A 33 -2.46 -3.27 -14.38
CA GLU A 33 -2.83 -4.68 -14.38
C GLU A 33 -1.66 -5.58 -14.85
N PRO A 34 -1.47 -6.76 -14.22
CA PRO A 34 -2.27 -7.33 -13.14
C PRO A 34 -1.93 -6.73 -11.76
N TYR A 35 -2.96 -6.27 -11.04
CA TYR A 35 -2.76 -5.67 -9.71
C TYR A 35 -2.31 -6.71 -8.65
N PRO A 36 -1.43 -6.33 -7.70
CA PRO A 36 -1.05 -7.19 -6.59
C PRO A 36 -2.20 -7.44 -5.63
N ALA A 37 -2.12 -8.54 -4.87
CA ALA A 37 -3.06 -8.78 -3.78
C ALA A 37 -2.92 -7.69 -2.70
N ARG A 38 -4.04 -7.09 -2.27
CA ARG A 38 -4.04 -5.93 -1.35
C ARG A 38 -4.73 -6.23 -0.02
N ALA A 39 -4.14 -5.75 1.07
CA ALA A 39 -4.79 -5.65 2.37
C ALA A 39 -4.61 -4.22 2.90
N CYS A 40 -5.68 -3.62 3.42
CA CYS A 40 -5.64 -2.29 4.03
C CYS A 40 -6.32 -2.34 5.39
N VAL A 41 -5.63 -1.85 6.41
CA VAL A 41 -6.11 -1.88 7.81
C VAL A 41 -5.88 -0.55 8.49
N GLN A 42 -6.79 -0.19 9.40
CA GLN A 42 -6.55 0.90 10.34
C GLN A 42 -5.72 0.41 11.51
N VAL A 43 -4.71 1.17 11.90
CA VAL A 43 -3.85 0.91 13.06
C VAL A 43 -3.90 2.08 14.02
N ALA A 44 -3.61 1.83 15.30
CA ALA A 44 -3.67 2.87 16.33
C ALA A 44 -2.59 3.95 16.15
N ALA A 45 -1.40 3.56 15.70
CA ALA A 45 -0.28 4.47 15.45
C ALA A 45 0.73 3.81 14.50
N LEU A 46 1.57 4.63 13.87
CA LEU A 46 2.71 4.22 13.07
C LEU A 46 4.00 4.88 13.58
N PRO A 47 5.18 4.27 13.33
CA PRO A 47 6.46 4.86 13.69
C PRO A 47 6.60 6.29 13.14
N ARG A 48 7.23 7.17 13.93
CA ARG A 48 7.44 8.59 13.58
C ARG A 48 6.15 9.41 13.37
N GLY A 49 4.97 8.88 13.73
CA GLY A 49 3.69 9.58 13.60
C GLY A 49 3.23 9.77 12.16
N VAL A 50 3.67 8.90 11.24
CA VAL A 50 3.21 8.94 9.85
C VAL A 50 1.75 8.48 9.73
N GLN A 51 1.08 8.89 8.66
CA GLN A 51 -0.33 8.58 8.43
C GLN A 51 -0.55 7.28 7.64
N VAL A 52 0.49 6.82 6.94
CA VAL A 52 0.47 5.63 6.09
C VAL A 52 1.82 4.91 6.14
N GLU A 53 1.77 3.59 6.14
CA GLU A 53 2.92 2.70 5.98
C GLU A 53 2.56 1.59 4.97
N ILE A 54 3.50 1.24 4.10
CA ILE A 54 3.31 0.26 3.04
C ILE A 54 4.42 -0.80 3.10
N GLU A 55 4.01 -2.06 3.10
CA GLU A 55 4.89 -3.22 2.95
C GLU A 55 4.57 -3.95 1.65
N ALA A 56 5.60 -4.35 0.90
CA ALA A 56 5.48 -5.04 -0.37
C ALA A 56 6.27 -6.35 -0.39
N ILE A 57 5.66 -7.40 -0.96
CA ILE A 57 6.35 -8.66 -1.28
C ILE A 57 6.51 -8.72 -2.80
N LEU A 58 7.75 -8.90 -3.26
CA LEU A 58 8.10 -9.02 -4.68
C LEU A 58 8.47 -10.47 -5.02
N ALA A 59 8.08 -10.91 -6.22
CA ALA A 59 8.55 -12.14 -6.84
C ALA A 59 9.43 -11.77 -8.04
N LEU A 60 10.67 -12.25 -8.07
CA LEU A 60 11.69 -11.92 -9.09
C LEU A 60 12.01 -13.12 -9.97
#